data_AF-A0A944IQP1-F1
#
_entry.id   AF-A0A944IQP1-F1
#
_cell.length_a   1.000
_cell.length_b   1.000
_cell.length_c   1.000
_cell.angle_alpha   90.00
_cell.angle_beta   90.00
_cell.angle_gamma   90.00
#
_symmetry.space_group_name_H-M   'P 1'
#
loop_
_entity.id
_entity.type
_entity.pdbx_description
1 polymer ?
#
loop_
_entity_poly.entity_id
_entity_poly.type
_entity_poly.pdbx_seq_one_letter_code
_entity_poly.pdbx_strand_id
1 'polypeptide(L)'
;MHDDEQHDRAGLSDGFTDLGALILDIAIVIEAAVEDAAEQDITAALTTEPATPLELAELTSRLITHCRTLAVGLGEIPLGQRSARAVGALRDWSDLASANPETDTRYDATGNLAYARMLALIAKGMLKAIREHRTARGIRQPTREAITGQPGLPPPGR
;
A
#
# COMPACT_ATOMS: atom_id res chain seq x y z
N MET A 1 20.68 -41.08 -47.21
CA MET A 1 21.50 -40.58 -46.09
C MET A 1 21.53 -39.07 -46.24
N HIS A 2 21.12 -38.37 -45.19
CA HIS A 2 20.89 -36.92 -45.03
C HIS A 2 19.42 -36.55 -45.00
N ASP A 3 18.92 -36.69 -43.77
CA ASP A 3 17.68 -36.17 -43.22
C ASP A 3 17.64 -34.64 -43.32
N ASP A 4 16.47 -34.13 -43.70
CA ASP A 4 16.09 -32.73 -43.58
C ASP A 4 15.89 -32.39 -42.09
N GLU A 5 16.88 -31.76 -41.46
CA GLU A 5 16.68 -31.07 -40.18
C GLU A 5 15.94 -29.75 -40.43
N GLN A 6 14.62 -29.82 -40.50
CA GLN A 6 13.75 -28.69 -40.19
C GLN A 6 13.94 -28.32 -38.71
N HIS A 7 14.89 -27.42 -38.45
CA HIS A 7 14.96 -26.74 -37.17
C HIS A 7 13.78 -25.79 -37.04
N ASP A 8 12.78 -26.30 -36.35
CA ASP A 8 11.57 -25.65 -35.87
C ASP A 8 11.96 -24.38 -35.10
N ARG A 9 11.92 -23.23 -35.78
CA ARG A 9 12.23 -21.91 -35.20
C ARG A 9 10.97 -21.30 -34.57
N ALA A 10 10.17 -22.12 -33.90
CA ALA A 10 8.95 -21.76 -33.21
C ALA A 10 9.12 -22.04 -31.71
N GLY A 11 9.78 -21.15 -30.98
CA GLY A 11 9.95 -21.39 -29.53
C GLY A 11 10.56 -20.27 -28.68
N LEU A 12 10.84 -19.09 -29.22
CA LEU A 12 11.47 -18.01 -28.45
C LEU A 12 10.62 -16.74 -28.29
N SER A 13 9.34 -16.77 -28.70
CA SER A 13 8.47 -15.59 -28.63
C SER A 13 7.55 -15.57 -27.40
N ASP A 14 7.61 -16.57 -26.51
CA ASP A 14 6.70 -16.69 -25.35
C ASP A 14 7.25 -16.02 -24.08
N GLY A 15 8.56 -15.74 -24.01
CA GLY A 15 9.21 -15.22 -22.80
C GLY A 15 9.15 -13.69 -22.61
N PHE A 16 8.84 -12.92 -23.64
CA PHE A 16 8.83 -11.44 -23.57
C PHE A 16 7.41 -10.86 -23.44
N THR A 17 6.40 -11.62 -23.86
CA THR A 17 4.99 -11.21 -23.82
C THR A 17 4.42 -11.18 -22.39
N ASP A 18 5.05 -11.88 -21.44
CA ASP A 18 4.60 -12.01 -20.06
C ASP A 18 5.24 -10.99 -19.09
N LEU A 19 6.26 -10.23 -19.51
CA LEU A 19 6.90 -9.25 -18.61
C LEU A 19 5.93 -8.17 -18.13
N GLY A 20 5.01 -7.73 -19.01
CA GLY A 20 3.99 -6.75 -18.65
C GLY A 20 2.98 -7.27 -17.60
N ALA A 21 2.58 -8.54 -17.70
CA ALA A 21 1.69 -9.17 -16.73
C ALA A 21 2.42 -9.43 -15.40
N LEU A 22 3.67 -9.90 -15.46
CA LEU A 22 4.52 -10.08 -14.28
C LEU A 22 4.74 -8.76 -13.52
N ILE A 23 5.02 -7.67 -14.22
CA ILE A 23 5.19 -6.34 -13.59
C ILE A 23 3.89 -5.90 -12.92
N LEU A 24 2.74 -6.15 -13.56
CA LEU A 24 1.44 -5.81 -12.99
C LEU A 24 1.15 -6.64 -11.73
N ASP A 25 1.44 -7.94 -11.74
CA ASP A 25 1.26 -8.81 -10.58
C ASP A 25 2.19 -8.39 -9.41
N ILE A 26 3.45 -8.07 -9.70
CA ILE A 26 4.39 -7.54 -8.71
C ILE A 26 3.88 -6.22 -8.12
N ALA A 27 3.40 -5.30 -8.96
CA ALA A 27 2.84 -4.03 -8.50
C ALA A 27 1.64 -4.25 -7.57
N ILE A 28 0.73 -5.17 -7.92
CA ILE A 28 -0.42 -5.54 -7.10
C ILE A 28 0.02 -6.09 -5.73
N VAL A 29 1.04 -6.95 -5.68
CA VAL A 29 1.57 -7.51 -4.43
C VAL A 29 2.23 -6.42 -3.58
N ILE A 30 3.02 -5.53 -4.19
CA ILE A 30 3.68 -4.43 -3.48
C ILE A 30 2.65 -3.46 -2.92
N GLU A 31 1.64 -3.06 -3.71
CA GLU A 31 0.56 -2.20 -3.26
C GLU A 31 -0.19 -2.81 -2.07
N ALA A 32 -0.52 -4.10 -2.15
CA ALA A 32 -1.18 -4.81 -1.05
C ALA A 32 -0.32 -4.84 0.22
N ALA A 33 0.98 -5.12 0.08
CA ALA A 33 1.90 -5.12 1.21
C ALA A 33 2.05 -3.73 1.86
N VAL A 34 2.09 -2.66 1.05
CA VAL A 34 2.12 -1.28 1.55
C VAL A 34 0.84 -0.94 2.32
N GLU A 35 -0.32 -1.32 1.78
CA GLU A 35 -1.61 -1.12 2.46
C GLU A 35 -1.71 -1.88 3.78
N ASP A 36 -1.25 -3.12 3.81
CA ASP A 36 -1.26 -3.96 5.01
C ASP A 36 -0.32 -3.40 6.09
N ALA A 37 0.88 -2.94 5.71
CA ALA A 37 1.81 -2.30 6.62
C ALA A 37 1.23 -1.00 7.18
N ALA A 38 0.61 -0.17 6.32
CA ALA A 38 -0.07 1.04 6.76
C ALA A 38 -1.22 0.73 7.74
N GLU A 39 -2.05 -0.28 7.44
CA GLU A 39 -3.14 -0.69 8.32
C GLU A 39 -2.68 -1.17 9.69
N GLN A 40 -1.55 -1.89 9.76
CA GLN A 40 -0.94 -2.32 11.02
C GLN A 40 -0.50 -1.13 11.87
N ASP A 41 0.27 -0.19 11.30
CA ASP A 41 0.75 0.99 12.02
C ASP A 41 -0.41 1.95 12.41
N ILE A 42 -1.41 2.11 11.54
CA ILE A 42 -2.64 2.86 11.85
C ILE A 42 -3.33 2.25 13.06
N THR A 43 -3.49 0.92 13.07
CA THR A 43 -4.15 0.22 14.17
C THR A 43 -3.35 0.40 15.46
N ALA A 44 -2.03 0.17 15.41
CA ALA A 44 -1.15 0.35 16.56
C ALA A 44 -1.27 1.76 17.15
N ALA A 45 -1.26 2.81 16.32
CA ALA A 45 -1.37 4.20 16.80
C ALA A 45 -2.73 4.54 17.44
N LEU A 46 -3.81 3.88 16.99
CA LEU A 46 -5.16 4.15 17.48
C LEU A 46 -5.54 3.31 18.70
N THR A 47 -4.96 2.11 18.86
CA THR A 47 -5.38 1.17 19.92
C THR A 47 -4.33 0.93 20.99
N THR A 48 -3.06 1.20 20.70
CA THR A 48 -1.95 0.86 21.58
C THR A 48 -1.22 2.12 21.99
N GLU A 49 -0.90 2.22 23.27
CA GLU A 49 -0.04 3.28 23.78
C GLU A 49 1.43 2.81 23.68
N PRO A 50 2.33 3.56 23.04
CA PRO A 50 3.73 3.20 22.93
C PRO A 50 4.38 3.15 24.31
N ALA A 51 5.23 2.15 24.56
CA ALA A 51 5.86 1.93 25.85
C ALA A 51 7.01 2.92 26.10
N THR A 52 7.60 3.44 25.03
CA THR A 52 8.72 4.38 25.11
C THR A 52 8.56 5.57 24.15
N PRO A 53 9.20 6.72 24.45
CA PRO A 53 9.24 7.84 23.51
C PRO A 53 9.89 7.48 22.16
N LEU A 54 10.86 6.56 22.17
CA LEU A 54 11.50 6.08 20.94
C LEU A 54 10.50 5.32 20.05
N GLU A 55 9.71 4.42 20.62
CA GLU A 55 8.67 3.70 19.88
C GLU A 55 7.63 4.66 19.27
N LEU A 56 7.26 5.71 20.01
CA LEU A 56 6.35 6.74 19.51
C LEU A 56 6.97 7.55 18.35
N ALA A 57 8.25 7.90 18.45
CA ALA A 57 8.97 8.59 17.37
C ALA A 57 9.07 7.74 16.10
N GLU A 58 9.37 6.45 16.25
CA GLU A 58 9.44 5.50 15.15
C GLU A 58 8.06 5.29 14.50
N LEU A 59 7.02 5.09 15.31
CA LEU A 59 5.64 4.97 14.84
C LEU A 59 5.21 6.24 14.09
N THR A 60 5.49 7.41 14.63
CA THR A 60 5.19 8.70 13.98
C THR A 60 5.91 8.81 12.63
N SER A 61 7.17 8.43 12.56
CA SER A 61 7.97 8.45 11.32
C SER A 61 7.41 7.48 10.26
N ARG A 62 6.99 6.28 10.67
CA ARG A 62 6.31 5.33 9.78
C ARG A 62 4.98 5.87 9.28
N LEU A 63 4.16 6.48 10.15
CA LEU A 63 2.89 7.08 9.75
C LEU A 63 3.04 8.26 8.78
N ILE A 64 4.05 9.11 8.95
CA ILE A 64 4.38 10.16 7.98
C ILE A 64 4.72 9.55 6.62
N THR A 65 5.53 8.49 6.62
CA THR A 65 5.89 7.75 5.40
C THR A 65 4.67 7.15 4.72
N HIS A 66 3.78 6.49 5.48
CA HIS A 66 2.52 5.94 4.97
C HIS A 66 1.63 7.04 4.40
N CYS A 67 1.49 8.18 5.07
CA CYS A 67 0.70 9.31 4.56
C CYS A 67 1.25 9.81 3.22
N ARG A 68 2.57 9.94 3.07
CA ARG A 68 3.20 10.31 1.79
C ARG A 68 2.87 9.30 0.69
N THR A 69 3.09 8.02 0.96
CA THR A 69 2.88 6.95 -0.03
C THR A 69 1.40 6.85 -0.44
N LEU A 70 0.48 6.89 0.52
CA LEU A 70 -0.96 6.85 0.25
C LEU A 70 -1.44 8.12 -0.49
N ALA A 71 -0.88 9.28 -0.18
CA ALA A 71 -1.20 10.53 -0.89
C ALA A 71 -0.76 10.47 -2.36
N VAL A 72 0.40 9.87 -2.66
CA VAL A 72 0.82 9.60 -4.04
C VAL A 72 -0.19 8.67 -4.74
N GLY A 73 -0.53 7.54 -4.12
CA GLY A 73 -1.51 6.59 -4.68
C GLY A 73 -2.89 7.22 -4.94
N LEU A 74 -3.37 8.11 -4.06
CA LEU A 74 -4.59 8.89 -4.29
C LEU A 74 -4.41 9.97 -5.36
N GLY A 75 -3.21 10.53 -5.49
CA GLY A 75 -2.83 11.48 -6.53
C GLY A 75 -3.03 10.91 -7.92
N GLU A 76 -2.75 9.62 -8.11
CA GLU A 76 -2.93 8.90 -9.39
C GLU A 76 -4.40 8.66 -9.76
N ILE A 77 -5.34 8.81 -8.81
CA ILE A 77 -6.77 8.70 -9.09
C ILE A 77 -7.23 10.00 -9.78
N PRO A 78 -7.85 9.95 -10.99
CA PRO A 78 -8.35 11.15 -11.66
C PRO A 78 -9.35 11.91 -10.79
N LEU A 79 -9.29 13.25 -10.81
CA LEU A 79 -10.14 14.14 -10.00
C LEU A 79 -11.64 13.80 -10.06
N GLY A 80 -12.17 13.51 -11.25
CA GLY A 80 -13.58 13.14 -11.45
C GLY A 80 -13.97 11.76 -10.89
N GLN A 81 -13.00 10.95 -10.48
CA GLN A 81 -13.19 9.60 -9.91
C GLN A 81 -12.86 9.55 -8.40
N ARG A 82 -12.38 10.65 -7.82
CA ARG A 82 -12.08 10.74 -6.39
C ARG A 82 -13.38 10.86 -5.60
N SER A 83 -13.51 10.06 -4.54
CA SER A 83 -14.60 10.23 -3.58
C SER A 83 -14.39 11.52 -2.76
N ALA A 84 -15.46 12.03 -2.15
CA ALA A 84 -15.35 13.16 -1.22
C ALA A 84 -14.35 12.89 -0.08
N ARG A 85 -14.23 11.61 0.33
CA ARG A 85 -13.22 11.16 1.30
C ARG A 85 -11.80 11.31 0.77
N ALA A 86 -11.54 10.90 -0.48
CA ALA A 86 -10.24 11.06 -1.10
C ALA A 86 -9.81 12.54 -1.12
N VAL A 87 -10.74 13.43 -1.48
CA VAL A 87 -10.49 14.88 -1.52
C VAL A 87 -10.20 15.43 -0.12
N GLY A 88 -11.02 15.07 0.87
CA GLY A 88 -10.84 15.50 2.25
C GLY A 88 -9.50 15.02 2.85
N ALA A 89 -9.19 13.73 2.71
CA ALA A 89 -7.98 13.16 3.26
C ALA A 89 -6.69 13.73 2.62
N LEU A 90 -6.72 14.01 1.31
CA LEU A 90 -5.60 14.69 0.62
C LEU A 90 -5.44 16.13 1.10
N ARG A 91 -6.54 16.83 1.36
CA ARG A 91 -6.49 18.18 1.92
C ARG A 91 -5.91 18.17 3.33
N ASP A 92 -6.40 17.30 4.21
CA ASP A 92 -5.91 17.18 5.58
C ASP A 92 -4.40 16.86 5.59
N TRP A 93 -3.96 15.97 4.69
CA TRP A 93 -2.54 15.69 4.50
C TRP A 93 -1.76 16.88 3.96
N SER A 94 -2.28 17.61 2.97
CA SER A 94 -1.62 18.79 2.40
C SER A 94 -1.45 19.89 3.44
N ASP A 95 -2.49 20.15 4.23
CA ASP A 95 -2.46 21.14 5.32
C ASP A 95 -1.38 20.74 6.33
N LEU A 96 -1.31 19.46 6.70
CA LEU A 96 -0.30 18.94 7.61
C LEU A 96 1.13 18.97 7.03
N ALA A 97 1.31 18.55 5.77
CA ALA A 97 2.60 18.54 5.10
C ALA A 97 3.17 19.95 4.91
N SER A 98 2.29 20.94 4.66
CA SER A 98 2.67 22.34 4.53
C SER A 98 3.19 22.95 5.84
N ALA A 99 2.78 22.42 6.99
CA ALA A 99 3.32 22.78 8.30
C ALA A 99 4.72 22.19 8.55
N ASN A 100 5.28 21.45 7.59
CA ASN A 100 6.57 20.77 7.62
C ASN A 100 6.76 19.90 8.88
N PRO A 101 6.06 18.75 8.94
CA PRO A 101 5.92 17.94 10.15
C PRO A 101 7.24 17.38 10.70
N GLU A 102 8.30 17.36 9.89
CA GLU A 102 9.65 16.95 10.33
C GLU A 102 10.40 18.05 11.10
N THR A 103 9.96 19.31 10.97
CA THR A 103 10.62 20.50 11.56
C THR A 103 9.77 21.22 12.59
N ASP A 104 8.50 20.86 12.75
CA ASP A 104 7.63 21.47 13.76
C ASP A 104 7.99 20.95 15.15
N THR A 105 8.75 21.77 15.89
CA THR A 105 9.17 21.50 17.26
C THR A 105 8.03 21.48 18.28
N ARG A 106 6.80 21.88 17.90
CA ARG A 106 5.60 21.62 18.72
C ARG A 106 5.25 20.14 18.79
N TYR A 107 5.78 19.35 17.85
CA TYR A 107 5.63 17.91 17.72
C TYR A 107 7.01 17.26 17.61
N ASP A 108 7.94 17.66 18.49
CA ASP A 108 9.32 17.20 18.52
C ASP A 108 9.49 15.67 18.45
N ALA A 109 10.73 15.22 18.23
CA ALA A 109 11.10 13.81 18.06
C ALA A 109 10.79 12.87 19.23
N THR A 110 10.11 13.33 20.29
CA THR A 110 9.49 12.46 21.30
C THR A 110 8.01 12.14 21.02
N GLY A 111 7.41 12.79 20.03
CA GLY A 111 6.10 12.52 19.44
C GLY A 111 4.96 12.79 20.42
N ASN A 112 4.06 13.71 20.09
CA ASN A 112 2.80 13.78 20.81
C ASN A 112 1.91 12.61 20.34
N LEU A 113 1.44 11.74 21.25
CA LEU A 113 0.53 10.64 20.89
C LEU A 113 -0.72 11.14 20.13
N ALA A 114 -1.19 12.35 20.43
CA ALA A 114 -2.29 12.97 19.69
C ALA A 114 -1.93 13.24 18.22
N TYR A 115 -0.67 13.60 17.95
CA TYR A 115 -0.17 13.82 16.61
C TYR A 115 -0.05 12.50 15.82
N ALA A 116 0.52 11.46 16.43
CA ALA A 116 0.53 10.12 15.83
C ALA A 116 -0.90 9.63 15.52
N ARG A 117 -1.85 9.84 16.42
CA ARG A 117 -3.27 9.51 16.19
C ARG A 117 -3.89 10.33 15.06
N MET A 118 -3.56 11.62 14.96
CA MET A 118 -4.01 12.46 13.85
C MET A 118 -3.49 11.94 12.51
N LEU A 119 -2.19 11.65 12.40
CA LEU A 119 -1.58 11.02 11.23
C LEU A 119 -2.28 9.69 10.88
N ALA A 120 -2.53 8.84 11.88
CA ALA A 120 -3.22 7.57 11.69
C ALA A 120 -4.65 7.74 11.16
N LEU A 121 -5.38 8.76 11.61
CA LEU A 121 -6.73 9.06 11.10
C LEU A 121 -6.71 9.53 9.64
N ILE A 122 -5.75 10.40 9.29
CA ILE A 122 -5.56 10.86 7.91
C ILE A 122 -5.20 9.67 7.01
N ALA A 123 -4.19 8.88 7.41
CA ALA A 123 -3.77 7.68 6.68
C ALA A 123 -4.92 6.68 6.51
N LYS A 124 -5.74 6.46 7.55
CA LYS A 124 -6.94 5.61 7.49
C LYS A 124 -7.96 6.14 6.48
N GLY A 125 -8.18 7.46 6.44
CA GLY A 125 -9.04 8.11 5.46
C GLY A 125 -8.56 7.85 4.03
N MET A 126 -7.25 7.98 3.81
CA MET A 126 -6.63 7.73 2.51
C MET A 126 -6.71 6.28 2.08
N LEU A 127 -6.30 5.35 2.96
CA LEU A 127 -6.32 3.90 2.72
C LEU A 127 -7.74 3.43 2.35
N LYS A 128 -8.75 3.91 3.08
CA LYS A 128 -10.15 3.58 2.78
C LYS A 128 -10.56 4.08 1.40
N ALA A 129 -10.16 5.28 1.02
CA ALA A 129 -10.48 5.83 -0.29
C ALA A 129 -9.81 5.05 -1.45
N ILE A 130 -8.56 4.60 -1.27
CA ILE A 130 -7.87 3.73 -2.24
C ILE A 130 -8.62 2.41 -2.40
N ARG A 131 -8.97 1.75 -1.28
CA ARG A 131 -9.72 0.47 -1.29
C ARG A 131 -11.11 0.61 -1.92
N GLU A 132 -11.81 1.70 -1.66
CA GLU A 132 -13.10 2.03 -2.29
C GLU A 132 -12.94 2.18 -3.81
N HIS A 133 -11.92 2.92 -4.25
CA HIS A 133 -11.66 3.11 -5.67
C HIS A 133 -11.29 1.79 -6.38
N ARG A 134 -10.44 0.97 -5.75
CA ARG A 134 -10.06 -0.35 -6.26
C ARG A 134 -11.28 -1.26 -6.43
N THR A 135 -12.16 -1.28 -5.42
CA THR A 135 -13.41 -2.05 -5.44
C THR A 135 -14.33 -1.57 -6.58
N ALA A 136 -14.45 -0.26 -6.78
CA ALA A 136 -15.26 0.31 -7.87
C ALA A 136 -14.72 -0.03 -9.26
N ARG A 137 -13.41 -0.28 -9.40
CA ARG A 137 -12.76 -0.72 -10.65
C ARG A 137 -12.79 -2.24 -10.85
N GLY A 138 -13.30 -3.02 -9.90
CA GLY A 138 -13.31 -4.48 -9.99
C GLY A 138 -11.93 -5.13 -9.88
N ILE A 139 -10.90 -4.39 -9.43
CA ILE A 139 -9.57 -4.93 -9.19
C ILE A 139 -9.64 -5.75 -7.89
N ARG A 140 -9.51 -7.08 -7.99
CA ARG A 140 -9.52 -7.96 -6.80
C ARG A 140 -8.26 -7.73 -5.96
N GLN A 141 -8.45 -7.62 -4.65
CA GLN A 141 -7.35 -7.60 -3.70
C GLN A 141 -6.72 -9.01 -3.67
N PRO A 142 -5.38 -9.14 -3.77
CA PRO A 142 -4.74 -10.41 -3.50
C PRO A 142 -5.04 -10.78 -2.05
N THR A 143 -5.66 -11.93 -1.83
CA THR A 143 -5.92 -12.43 -0.48
C THR A 143 -4.58 -12.62 0.23
N ARG A 144 -4.52 -12.34 1.54
CA ARG A 144 -3.30 -12.50 2.36
C ARG A 144 -2.62 -13.87 2.19
N GLU A 145 -3.41 -14.90 1.92
CA GLU A 145 -2.97 -16.27 1.60
C GLU A 145 -2.20 -16.39 0.27
N ALA A 146 -2.57 -15.60 -0.74
CA ALA A 146 -1.91 -15.55 -2.04
C ALA A 146 -0.52 -14.89 -1.96
N ILE A 147 -0.33 -13.95 -1.03
CA ILE A 147 0.94 -13.23 -0.83
C ILE A 147 1.99 -14.14 -0.16
N THR A 148 1.55 -15.08 0.69
CA THR A 148 2.45 -16.01 1.42
C THR A 148 2.83 -17.27 0.64
N GLY A 149 2.34 -17.44 -0.59
CA GLY A 149 2.75 -18.55 -1.45
C GLY A 149 2.42 -19.95 -0.93
N GLN A 150 1.35 -20.14 -0.15
CA GLN A 150 0.87 -21.49 0.16
C GLN A 150 -0.08 -22.00 -0.94
N PRO A 151 0.32 -23.01 -1.74
CA PRO A 151 -0.63 -23.74 -2.56
C PRO A 151 -1.55 -24.50 -1.60
N GLY A 152 -2.87 -24.33 -1.78
CA GLY A 152 -3.87 -25.01 -0.98
C GLY A 152 -3.61 -26.52 -0.93
N LEU A 153 -3.26 -27.03 0.25
CA LEU A 153 -3.25 -28.46 0.50
C LEU A 153 -4.73 -28.91 0.47
N PRO A 154 -5.10 -29.90 -0.36
CA PRO A 154 -6.44 -30.46 -0.28
C PRO A 154 -6.65 -31.10 1.10
N PRO A 155 -7.87 -31.05 1.65
CA PRO A 155 -8.16 -31.64 2.95
C PRO A 155 -7.86 -33.15 2.93
N PRO A 156 -7.29 -33.72 4.01
CA PRO A 156 -7.12 -35.16 4.09
C PRO A 156 -8.50 -35.81 4.00
N GLY A 157 -8.72 -36.55 2.91
CA GLY A 157 -9.94 -37.31 2.68
C GLY A 157 -10.24 -38.22 3.87
N ARG A 158 -11.49 -38.17 4.32
CA ARG A 158 -12.08 -39.19 5.19
C ARG A 158 -12.55 -40.36 4.37
#